data_AF-A0A8H7HML5-F1
#
_entry.id   AF-A0A8H7HML5-F1
#
_cell.length_a   1.000
_cell.length_b   1.000
_cell.length_c   1.000
_cell.angle_alpha   90.00
_cell.angle_beta   90.00
_cell.angle_gamma   90.00
#
_symmetry.space_group_name_H-M   'P 1'
#
loop_
_entity.id
_entity.type
_entity.pdbx_description
1 polymer ?
#
loop_
_entity_poly.entity_id
_entity_poly.type
_entity_poly.pdbx_seq_one_letter_code
_entity_poly.pdbx_strand_id
1 'polypeptide(L)'
;MPAVVPLPQPGPPKFITLEEHKQLTASTPSSFGDIPPILQRKEENVQITFDPPVPDFASEGKGTLYVIESALAFVWPSGTGFTIEYPRITLHAVSRGESGPSVYCQLDESAEGPGAPGGDEEQVDSEMREMKIIPSNPESVEPIFEALSQCAALHPDPNDGGEDDGWVDEGDGGFDTFDGTNEEELSEVGRAALAHLESIIVFPEETEDEEPVEEALEDADETKDKSGGTQPNTTTK
;
A
#
# COMPACT_ATOMS: atom_id res chain seq x y z
N MET A 1 -9.39 -6.23 23.30
CA MET A 1 -9.63 -7.46 22.48
C MET A 1 -8.30 -8.21 22.41
N PRO A 2 -8.26 -9.56 22.34
CA PRO A 2 -6.99 -10.27 22.30
C PRO A 2 -6.20 -9.93 21.03
N ALA A 3 -4.87 -9.88 21.13
CA ALA A 3 -3.98 -9.61 19.98
C ALA A 3 -4.07 -10.70 18.91
N VAL A 4 -4.23 -11.96 19.36
CA VAL A 4 -4.30 -13.14 18.52
C VAL A 4 -5.76 -13.54 18.36
N VAL A 5 -6.29 -13.41 17.15
CA VAL A 5 -7.68 -13.73 16.83
C VAL A 5 -7.75 -15.04 16.04
N PRO A 6 -8.53 -16.06 16.44
CA PRO A 6 -8.70 -17.28 15.66
C PRO A 6 -9.35 -16.98 14.30
N LEU A 7 -8.94 -17.73 13.27
CA LEU A 7 -9.57 -17.61 11.96
C LEU A 7 -11.05 -18.06 12.02
N PRO A 8 -11.98 -17.27 11.48
CA PRO A 8 -13.42 -17.59 11.53
C PRO A 8 -13.81 -18.73 10.57
N GLN A 9 -12.97 -19.05 9.59
CA GLN A 9 -13.18 -20.12 8.63
C GLN A 9 -11.88 -20.91 8.41
N PRO A 10 -11.96 -22.22 8.13
CA PRO A 10 -10.79 -23.01 7.82
C PRO A 10 -10.17 -22.59 6.48
N GLY A 11 -8.87 -22.29 6.50
CA GLY A 11 -8.12 -21.82 5.32
C GLY A 11 -7.59 -20.39 5.48
N PRO A 12 -6.79 -19.90 4.53
CA PRO A 12 -6.23 -18.56 4.63
C PRO A 12 -7.32 -17.48 4.49
N PRO A 13 -7.13 -16.32 5.12
CA PRO A 13 -8.02 -15.18 4.93
C PRO A 13 -8.06 -14.75 3.45
N LYS A 14 -9.10 -14.00 3.06
CA LYS A 14 -9.20 -13.46 1.70
C LYS A 14 -8.06 -12.48 1.44
N PHE A 15 -7.24 -12.77 0.44
CA PHE A 15 -6.18 -11.90 -0.04
C PHE A 15 -6.16 -11.91 -1.58
N ILE A 16 -5.54 -10.90 -2.17
CA ILE A 16 -5.14 -10.91 -3.59
C ILE A 16 -3.62 -10.78 -3.69
N THR A 17 -3.05 -11.28 -4.78
CA THR A 17 -1.63 -11.04 -5.04
C THR A 17 -1.40 -9.60 -5.49
N LEU A 18 -0.16 -9.11 -5.30
CA LEU A 18 0.25 -7.77 -5.77
C LEU A 18 -0.02 -7.56 -7.27
N GLU A 19 0.07 -8.62 -8.07
CA GLU A 19 -0.17 -8.58 -9.51
C GLU A 19 -1.67 -8.40 -9.83
N GLU A 20 -2.54 -9.09 -9.09
CA GLU A 20 -3.99 -8.95 -9.20
C GLU A 20 -4.46 -7.56 -8.73
N HIS A 21 -3.88 -7.02 -7.66
CA HIS A 21 -4.16 -5.65 -7.20
C HIS A 21 -3.81 -4.60 -8.26
N LYS A 22 -2.66 -4.76 -8.94
CA LYS A 22 -2.26 -3.88 -10.04
C LYS A 22 -3.24 -3.97 -11.22
N GLN A 23 -3.74 -5.16 -11.55
CA GLN A 23 -4.72 -5.33 -12.62
C GLN A 23 -6.09 -4.70 -12.29
N LEU A 24 -6.55 -4.86 -11.04
CA LEU A 24 -7.79 -4.27 -10.54
C LEU A 24 -7.72 -2.74 -10.49
N THR A 25 -6.58 -2.19 -10.06
CA THR A 25 -6.36 -0.73 -10.00
C THR A 25 -6.15 -0.12 -11.39
N ALA A 26 -5.50 -0.85 -12.31
CA ALA A 26 -5.33 -0.39 -13.70
C ALA A 26 -6.65 -0.35 -14.48
N SER A 27 -7.63 -1.15 -14.06
CA SER A 27 -8.94 -1.25 -14.70
C SER A 27 -10.00 -0.53 -13.85
N THR A 28 -9.92 0.81 -13.73
CA THR A 28 -10.96 1.70 -13.14
C THR A 28 -12.08 0.97 -12.38
N PRO A 29 -11.84 0.56 -11.12
CA PRO A 29 -12.82 -0.22 -10.39
C PRO A 29 -14.01 0.67 -10.00
N SER A 30 -15.21 0.11 -10.05
CA SER A 30 -16.46 0.78 -9.64
C SER A 30 -16.48 1.16 -8.15
N SER A 31 -15.58 0.60 -7.34
CA SER A 31 -15.32 0.99 -5.94
C SER A 31 -13.96 0.45 -5.49
N PHE A 32 -13.11 1.35 -4.98
CA PHE A 32 -11.83 0.98 -4.37
C PHE A 32 -11.99 0.26 -3.01
N GLY A 33 -13.18 0.33 -2.40
CA GLY A 33 -13.49 -0.33 -1.12
C GLY A 33 -13.77 -1.83 -1.20
N ASP A 34 -13.88 -2.40 -2.40
CA ASP A 34 -14.08 -3.85 -2.59
C ASP A 34 -12.76 -4.59 -2.90
N ILE A 35 -11.65 -3.84 -3.00
CA ILE A 35 -10.35 -4.44 -3.31
C ILE A 35 -9.84 -5.15 -2.05
N PRO A 36 -9.70 -6.49 -2.07
CA PRO A 36 -9.20 -7.23 -0.92
C PRO A 36 -7.73 -6.85 -0.64
N PRO A 37 -7.26 -7.08 0.61
CA PRO A 37 -5.91 -6.69 0.99
C PRO A 37 -4.86 -7.51 0.25
N ILE A 38 -3.70 -6.90 0.00
CA ILE A 38 -2.64 -7.50 -0.79
C ILE A 38 -1.84 -8.48 0.07
N LEU A 39 -1.61 -9.68 -0.45
CA LEU A 39 -0.64 -10.62 0.09
C LEU A 39 0.78 -10.14 -0.28
N GLN A 40 1.52 -9.67 0.71
CA GLN A 40 2.91 -9.25 0.55
C GLN A 40 3.85 -10.46 0.50
N ARG A 41 3.64 -11.46 1.37
CA ARG A 41 4.48 -12.66 1.42
C ARG A 41 3.70 -13.89 1.87
N LYS A 42 3.98 -15.03 1.23
CA LYS A 42 3.57 -16.36 1.70
C LYS A 42 4.82 -17.19 1.96
N GLU A 43 4.91 -17.80 3.14
CA GLU A 43 5.98 -18.71 3.51
C GLU A 43 5.43 -20.01 4.07
N GLU A 44 5.92 -21.14 3.58
CA GLU A 44 5.48 -22.48 4.01
C GLU A 44 6.48 -23.11 4.98
N ASN A 45 6.03 -24.09 5.76
CA ASN A 45 6.87 -24.80 6.75
C ASN A 45 7.45 -23.87 7.83
N VAL A 46 6.64 -22.91 8.28
CA VAL A 46 6.99 -21.99 9.36
C VAL A 46 6.43 -22.52 10.67
N GLN A 47 7.23 -22.46 11.73
CA GLN A 47 6.79 -22.77 13.09
C GLN A 47 6.59 -21.47 13.87
N ILE A 48 5.49 -21.37 14.61
CA ILE A 48 5.24 -20.24 15.50
C ILE A 48 5.20 -20.73 16.94
N THR A 49 5.82 -19.97 17.83
CA THR A 49 5.77 -20.21 19.27
C THR A 49 5.38 -18.93 19.99
N PHE A 50 4.52 -19.05 20.98
CA PHE A 50 4.10 -17.95 21.84
C PHE A 50 4.67 -18.13 23.25
N ASP A 51 5.09 -17.04 23.87
CA ASP A 51 5.45 -16.97 25.28
C ASP A 51 4.73 -15.77 25.93
N PRO A 52 3.78 -15.98 26.86
CA PRO A 52 3.25 -17.28 27.29
C PRO A 52 2.53 -18.04 26.15
N PRO A 53 2.30 -19.36 26.26
CA PRO A 53 1.57 -20.13 25.25
C PRO A 53 0.09 -19.76 25.20
N VAL A 54 -0.53 -19.78 24.01
CA VAL A 54 -1.97 -19.54 23.85
C VAL A 54 -2.70 -20.88 23.92
N PRO A 55 -3.71 -21.07 24.79
CA PRO A 55 -4.37 -22.37 24.98
C PRO A 55 -5.10 -22.88 23.73
N ASP A 56 -5.65 -22.00 22.89
CA ASP A 56 -6.28 -22.35 21.61
C ASP A 56 -5.27 -22.69 20.49
N PHE A 57 -3.99 -22.33 20.68
CA PHE A 57 -2.92 -22.48 19.69
C PHE A 57 -1.73 -23.18 20.33
N ALA A 58 -1.94 -24.41 20.80
CA ALA A 58 -0.84 -25.29 21.13
C ALA A 58 0.02 -25.46 19.88
N SER A 59 1.34 -25.34 20.00
CA SER A 59 2.32 -25.36 18.90
C SER A 59 2.26 -26.68 18.10
N GLU A 60 1.25 -26.86 17.25
CA GLU A 60 0.90 -28.10 16.55
C GLU A 60 1.79 -28.37 15.31
N GLY A 61 3.02 -27.86 15.33
CA GLY A 61 4.00 -28.06 14.29
C GLY A 61 4.05 -26.93 13.26
N LYS A 62 4.50 -27.27 12.05
CA LYS A 62 4.78 -26.31 10.99
C LYS A 62 3.51 -26.02 10.17
N GLY A 63 3.28 -24.75 9.87
CA GLY A 63 2.17 -24.27 9.05
C GLY A 63 2.64 -23.32 7.96
N THR A 64 1.71 -22.55 7.44
CA THR A 64 1.93 -21.54 6.41
C THR A 64 1.64 -20.16 6.96
N LEU A 65 2.62 -19.27 6.82
CA LEU A 65 2.53 -17.86 7.17
C LEU A 65 2.09 -17.05 5.95
N TYR A 66 1.13 -16.14 6.17
CA TYR A 66 0.63 -15.19 5.20
C TYR A 66 0.79 -13.80 5.78
N VAL A 67 1.67 -13.00 5.17
CA VAL A 67 1.86 -11.58 5.49
C VAL A 67 0.98 -10.81 4.51
N ILE A 68 -0.15 -10.30 5.00
CA ILE A 68 -1.16 -9.59 4.21
C ILE A 68 -1.19 -8.16 4.70
N GLU A 69 -1.42 -7.17 3.84
CA GLU A 69 -1.40 -5.76 4.24
C GLU A 69 -2.31 -5.44 5.43
N SER A 70 -3.47 -6.08 5.54
CA SER A 70 -4.39 -5.81 6.66
C SER A 70 -3.98 -6.49 7.97
N ALA A 71 -3.38 -7.68 7.90
CA ALA A 71 -3.08 -8.50 9.07
C ALA A 71 -2.06 -9.61 8.75
N LEU A 72 -1.29 -10.00 9.77
CA LEU A 72 -0.49 -11.22 9.73
C LEU A 72 -1.39 -12.43 10.00
N ALA A 73 -1.37 -13.44 9.14
CA ALA A 73 -2.15 -14.66 9.33
C ALA A 73 -1.28 -15.92 9.30
N PHE A 74 -1.62 -16.90 10.11
CA PHE A 74 -0.94 -18.19 10.13
C PHE A 74 -1.96 -19.33 10.14
N VAL A 75 -1.72 -20.33 9.31
CA VAL A 75 -2.63 -21.47 9.11
C VAL A 75 -1.86 -22.78 9.26
N TRP A 76 -2.34 -23.67 10.13
CA TRP A 76 -1.83 -25.02 10.26
C TRP A 76 -2.38 -25.95 9.17
N PRO A 77 -1.72 -27.09 8.91
CA PRO A 77 -2.22 -28.10 7.96
C PRO A 77 -3.59 -28.67 8.35
N SER A 78 -3.98 -28.58 9.63
CA SER A 78 -5.30 -28.96 10.14
C SER A 78 -6.43 -28.06 9.64
N GLY A 79 -6.10 -26.88 9.09
CA GLY A 79 -7.07 -25.87 8.66
C GLY A 79 -7.39 -24.83 9.74
N THR A 80 -6.95 -25.05 10.99
CA THR A 80 -6.99 -24.04 12.05
C THR A 80 -5.94 -22.98 11.80
N GLY A 81 -6.15 -21.76 12.30
CA GLY A 81 -5.16 -20.70 12.24
C GLY A 81 -5.58 -19.48 13.03
N PHE A 82 -4.77 -18.43 12.97
CA PHE A 82 -5.02 -17.15 13.63
C PHE A 82 -4.58 -15.97 12.76
N THR A 83 -5.05 -14.79 13.14
CA THR A 83 -4.70 -13.50 12.57
C THR A 83 -4.31 -12.52 13.65
N ILE A 84 -3.35 -11.65 13.34
CA ILE A 84 -2.86 -10.57 14.21
C ILE A 84 -2.85 -9.30 13.37
N GLU A 85 -3.51 -8.25 13.86
CA GLU A 85 -3.51 -6.93 13.21
C GLU A 85 -2.19 -6.20 13.51
N TYR A 86 -1.69 -5.43 12.55
CA TYR A 86 -0.40 -4.73 12.71
C TYR A 86 -0.32 -3.79 13.90
N PRO A 87 -1.36 -3.01 14.25
CA PRO A 87 -1.32 -2.18 15.45
C PRO A 87 -1.10 -2.96 16.76
N ARG A 88 -1.38 -4.27 16.77
CA ARG A 88 -1.12 -5.14 17.92
C ARG A 88 0.30 -5.66 17.98
N ILE A 89 1.09 -5.48 16.93
CA ILE A 89 2.51 -5.85 16.89
C ILE A 89 3.32 -4.64 17.33
N THR A 90 3.69 -4.59 18.61
CA THR A 90 4.46 -3.49 19.20
C THR A 90 5.85 -3.38 18.57
N LEU A 91 6.51 -4.52 18.32
CA LEU A 91 7.78 -4.54 17.60
C LEU A 91 8.01 -5.88 16.90
N HIS A 92 8.84 -5.86 15.88
CA HIS A 92 9.40 -7.06 15.24
C HIS A 92 10.89 -6.90 14.99
N ALA A 93 11.66 -7.97 15.22
CA ALA A 93 13.10 -7.98 15.09
C ALA A 93 13.61 -9.33 14.59
N VAL A 94 14.73 -9.31 13.87
CA VAL A 94 15.42 -10.55 13.46
C VAL A 94 16.23 -11.07 14.64
N SER A 95 15.90 -12.27 15.11
CA SER A 95 16.59 -12.96 16.19
C SER A 95 17.40 -14.15 15.65
N ARG A 96 18.71 -14.15 15.90
CA ARG A 96 19.62 -15.25 15.54
C ARG A 96 20.12 -15.91 16.82
N GLY A 97 19.27 -16.73 17.42
CA GLY A 97 19.55 -17.44 18.68
C GLY A 97 20.01 -18.88 18.48
N GLU A 98 20.11 -19.64 19.58
CA GLU A 98 20.47 -21.07 19.56
C GLU A 98 19.45 -21.94 18.81
N SER A 99 18.19 -21.50 18.69
CA SER A 99 17.16 -22.14 17.86
C SER A 99 17.27 -21.87 16.36
N GLY A 100 18.27 -21.08 15.93
CA GLY A 100 18.43 -20.64 14.54
C GLY A 100 17.85 -19.25 14.29
N PRO A 101 17.89 -18.79 13.03
CA PRO A 101 17.38 -17.48 12.65
C PRO A 101 15.85 -17.51 12.63
N SER A 102 15.24 -16.52 13.26
CA SER A 102 13.80 -16.38 13.47
C SER A 102 13.42 -14.90 13.51
N VAL A 103 12.14 -14.60 13.30
CA VAL A 103 11.60 -13.26 13.55
C VAL A 103 10.91 -13.26 14.90
N TYR A 104 11.38 -12.41 15.80
CA TYR A 104 10.75 -12.14 17.08
C TYR A 104 9.73 -11.01 16.91
N CYS A 105 8.57 -11.15 17.52
CA CYS A 105 7.51 -10.16 17.55
C CYS A 105 7.02 -10.02 19.00
N GLN A 106 6.81 -8.78 19.43
CA GLN A 106 6.14 -8.48 20.69
C GLN A 106 4.73 -8.00 20.38
N LEU A 107 3.75 -8.62 21.02
CA LEU A 107 2.33 -8.37 20.83
C LEU A 107 1.76 -7.67 22.06
N ASP A 108 0.93 -6.66 21.82
CA ASP A 108 0.15 -5.97 22.83
C ASP A 108 -1.19 -6.69 23.04
N GLU A 109 -1.38 -7.37 24.18
CA GLU A 109 -2.66 -8.00 24.55
C GLU A 109 -3.56 -7.10 25.41
N SER A 110 -3.19 -5.83 25.60
CA SER A 110 -3.96 -4.90 26.42
C SER A 110 -5.41 -4.80 25.92
N ALA A 111 -6.36 -4.83 26.86
CA ALA A 111 -7.77 -4.86 26.53
C ALA A 111 -8.23 -3.60 25.78
N GLU A 112 -7.56 -2.47 26.07
CA GLU A 112 -7.89 -1.11 25.64
C GLU A 112 -7.27 -0.73 24.28
N GLY A 113 -6.22 -1.41 23.82
CA GLY A 113 -5.56 -1.09 22.55
C GLY A 113 -4.10 -0.65 22.72
N PRO A 114 -3.33 -0.64 21.62
CA PRO A 114 -1.97 -0.13 21.65
C PRO A 114 -1.98 1.35 22.12
N GLY A 115 -1.10 1.69 23.06
CA GLY A 115 -0.95 3.06 23.56
C GLY A 115 -1.94 3.53 24.65
N ALA A 116 -2.73 2.64 25.26
CA ALA A 116 -3.71 3.03 26.28
C ALA A 116 -3.04 3.68 27.54
N PRO A 117 -3.43 4.91 27.95
CA PRO A 117 -2.78 5.68 29.02
C PRO A 117 -3.21 5.26 30.44
N GLY A 118 -3.34 3.96 30.72
CA GLY A 118 -4.02 3.45 31.92
C GLY A 118 -3.25 2.45 32.79
N GLY A 119 -2.12 1.92 32.32
CA GLY A 119 -1.34 0.94 33.07
C GLY A 119 -0.23 1.60 33.89
N ASP A 120 -0.21 1.37 35.22
CA ASP A 120 1.01 1.50 36.02
C ASP A 120 2.18 0.86 35.23
N GLU A 121 3.37 1.47 35.24
CA GLU A 121 4.53 1.02 34.45
C GLU A 121 4.95 -0.44 34.76
N GLU A 122 4.46 -1.01 35.88
CA GLU A 122 4.62 -2.42 36.25
C GLU A 122 3.57 -3.38 35.64
N GLN A 123 2.42 -2.88 35.16
CA GLN A 123 1.36 -3.69 34.53
C GLN A 123 1.52 -3.82 33.01
N VAL A 124 2.16 -2.85 32.35
CA VAL A 124 2.37 -2.88 30.89
C VAL A 124 3.18 -4.09 30.42
N ASP A 125 4.19 -4.52 31.18
CA ASP A 125 4.95 -5.75 30.88
C ASP A 125 4.12 -7.04 31.08
N SER A 126 3.08 -7.00 31.91
CA SER A 126 2.25 -8.18 32.21
C SER A 126 1.23 -8.49 31.10
N GLU A 127 0.93 -7.53 30.23
CA GLU A 127 -0.04 -7.67 29.14
C GLU A 127 0.62 -7.86 27.76
N MET A 128 1.95 -8.02 27.72
CA MET A 128 2.68 -8.26 26.48
C MET A 128 2.90 -9.76 26.26
N ARG A 129 2.73 -10.19 25.01
CA ARG A 129 3.00 -11.57 24.59
C ARG A 129 4.08 -11.60 23.53
N GLU A 130 5.04 -12.49 23.70
CA GLU A 130 6.07 -12.72 22.71
C GLU A 130 5.62 -13.77 21.70
N MET A 131 5.89 -13.52 20.43
CA MET A 131 5.70 -14.46 19.34
C MET A 131 7.01 -14.63 18.58
N LYS A 132 7.42 -15.87 18.30
CA LYS A 132 8.59 -16.17 17.48
C LYS A 132 8.18 -16.95 16.24
N ILE A 133 8.60 -16.45 15.09
CA ILE A 133 8.37 -17.03 13.77
C ILE A 133 9.67 -17.69 13.32
N ILE A 134 9.66 -19.01 13.22
CA ILE A 134 10.83 -19.84 12.92
C ILE A 134 10.59 -20.52 11.57
N PRO A 135 11.07 -19.94 10.45
CA PRO A 135 10.97 -20.59 9.15
C PRO A 135 11.92 -21.79 9.07
N SER A 136 11.53 -22.82 8.31
CA SER A 136 12.43 -23.95 8.04
C SER A 136 13.64 -23.56 7.20
N ASN A 137 13.49 -22.51 6.37
CA ASN A 137 14.58 -21.96 5.57
C ASN A 137 15.14 -20.68 6.23
N PRO A 138 16.42 -20.64 6.63
CA PRO A 138 17.01 -19.48 7.30
C PRO A 138 17.06 -18.22 6.41
N GLU A 139 17.15 -18.40 5.09
CA GLU A 139 17.16 -17.29 4.13
C GLU A 139 15.79 -16.60 4.01
N SER A 140 14.73 -17.24 4.49
CA SER A 140 13.38 -16.68 4.49
C SER A 140 13.13 -15.70 5.65
N VAL A 141 14.02 -15.61 6.64
CA VAL A 141 13.84 -14.72 7.81
C VAL A 141 13.87 -13.25 7.40
N GLU A 142 14.88 -12.85 6.63
CA GLU A 142 15.03 -11.47 6.15
C GLU A 142 13.82 -11.00 5.30
N PRO A 143 13.34 -11.76 4.29
CA PRO A 143 12.17 -11.32 3.52
C PRO A 143 10.86 -11.35 4.31
N ILE A 144 10.72 -12.21 5.34
CA ILE A 144 9.56 -12.13 6.25
C ILE A 144 9.62 -10.83 7.06
N PHE A 145 10.80 -10.50 7.61
CA PHE A 145 11.01 -9.27 8.36
C PHE A 145 10.75 -8.02 7.50
N GLU A 146 11.22 -8.00 6.25
CA GLU A 146 10.98 -6.91 5.32
C GLU A 146 9.48 -6.75 5.02
N ALA A 147 8.78 -7.84 4.72
CA ALA A 147 7.34 -7.82 4.47
C ALA A 147 6.54 -7.33 5.70
N LEU A 148 6.92 -7.77 6.90
CA LEU A 148 6.32 -7.28 8.15
C LEU A 148 6.56 -5.78 8.34
N SER A 149 7.78 -5.31 8.06
CA SER A 149 8.14 -3.89 8.17
C SER A 149 7.36 -3.02 7.19
N GLN A 150 7.19 -3.47 5.95
CA GLN A 150 6.39 -2.78 4.94
C GLN A 150 4.93 -2.67 5.36
N CYS A 151 4.35 -3.76 5.90
CA CYS A 151 2.97 -3.74 6.35
C CYS A 151 2.80 -2.88 7.61
N ALA A 152 3.71 -2.96 8.58
CA ALA A 152 3.66 -2.12 9.78
C ALA A 152 3.69 -0.63 9.43
N ALA A 153 4.46 -0.23 8.40
CA ALA A 153 4.49 1.15 7.92
C ALA A 153 3.16 1.65 7.31
N LEU A 154 2.26 0.74 6.89
CA LEU A 154 0.94 1.09 6.38
C LEU A 154 -0.11 1.29 7.48
N HIS A 155 0.22 0.93 8.73
CA HIS A 155 -0.66 1.05 9.89
C HIS A 155 -0.01 1.95 10.95
N PRO A 156 0.04 3.28 10.73
CA PRO A 156 0.48 4.20 11.77
C PRO A 156 -0.44 4.07 13.00
N ASP A 157 0.14 4.15 14.18
CA ASP A 157 -0.63 4.00 15.42
C ASP A 157 -1.64 5.15 15.55
N PRO A 158 -2.92 4.86 15.85
CA PRO A 158 -3.94 5.89 15.97
C PRO A 158 -3.64 6.93 17.07
N ASN A 159 -2.80 6.61 18.06
CA ASN A 159 -2.42 7.53 19.13
C ASN A 159 -1.17 8.39 18.78
N ASP A 160 -0.40 8.06 17.75
CA ASP A 160 0.82 8.80 17.35
C ASP A 160 0.49 10.14 16.65
N GLY A 161 -0.77 10.37 16.29
CA GLY A 161 -1.26 11.63 15.70
C GLY A 161 -1.71 12.69 16.72
N GLY A 162 -1.44 12.50 18.02
CA GLY A 162 -2.08 13.28 19.10
C GLY A 162 -1.20 14.21 19.93
N GLU A 163 0.14 14.14 19.87
CA GLU A 163 0.95 14.79 20.92
C GLU A 163 2.26 15.48 20.54
N ASP A 164 2.61 15.70 19.25
CA ASP A 164 3.77 16.55 18.92
C ASP A 164 3.71 17.25 17.53
N ASP A 165 2.77 18.16 17.34
CA ASP A 165 2.90 19.24 16.33
C ASP A 165 2.41 20.61 16.84
N GLY A 166 2.33 20.77 18.17
CA GLY A 166 1.82 21.97 18.85
C GLY A 166 2.86 22.91 19.46
N TRP A 167 4.17 22.73 19.22
CA TRP A 167 5.17 23.77 19.52
C TRP A 167 5.32 24.75 18.35
N VAL A 168 4.20 25.37 17.95
CA VAL A 168 4.26 26.73 17.42
C VAL A 168 4.29 27.61 18.66
N ASP A 169 5.48 28.02 19.05
CA ASP A 169 5.69 29.16 19.95
C ASP A 169 4.76 30.28 19.45
N GLU A 170 3.77 30.63 20.25
CA GLU A 170 2.85 31.75 20.05
C GLU A 170 3.63 33.06 20.31
N GLY A 171 4.76 33.19 19.63
CA GLY A 171 5.75 34.25 19.67
C GLY A 171 5.89 34.85 18.28
N ASP A 172 4.98 35.76 17.97
CA ASP A 172 5.22 36.92 17.10
C ASP A 172 5.87 36.62 15.74
N GLY A 173 5.09 36.09 14.80
CA GLY A 173 5.54 35.87 13.42
C GLY A 173 4.43 35.41 12.50
N GLY A 174 3.39 36.23 12.32
CA GLY A 174 2.24 35.94 11.46
C GLY A 174 2.66 35.54 10.04
N PHE A 175 2.54 34.26 9.73
CA PHE A 175 2.48 33.76 8.36
C PHE A 175 1.02 33.88 7.90
N ASP A 176 0.70 35.00 7.27
CA ASP A 176 -0.60 35.23 6.66
C ASP A 176 -0.73 34.26 5.47
N THR A 177 -1.69 33.34 5.57
CA THR A 177 -1.94 32.36 4.50
C THR A 177 -2.63 33.11 3.36
N PHE A 178 -1.94 33.27 2.23
CA PHE A 178 -2.43 33.97 1.05
C PHE A 178 -3.71 33.32 0.50
N ASP A 179 -4.88 33.88 0.85
CA ASP A 179 -6.20 33.39 0.42
C ASP A 179 -6.62 33.91 -0.98
N GLY A 180 -5.76 34.69 -1.66
CA GLY A 180 -6.04 35.21 -2.99
C GLY A 180 -7.21 36.20 -3.10
N THR A 181 -7.84 36.55 -1.97
CA THR A 181 -8.95 37.52 -1.92
C THR A 181 -8.50 38.93 -1.55
N ASN A 182 -7.28 39.08 -1.03
CA ASN A 182 -6.71 40.37 -0.69
C ASN A 182 -5.91 40.86 -1.90
N GLU A 183 -6.20 42.09 -2.36
CA GLU A 183 -5.53 42.76 -3.49
C GLU A 183 -4.07 43.13 -3.16
N GLU A 184 -3.30 42.22 -2.55
CA GLU A 184 -1.86 42.33 -2.38
C GLU A 184 -1.20 42.12 -3.74
N GLU A 185 -1.33 43.16 -4.55
CA GLU A 185 -0.59 43.37 -5.76
C GLU A 185 0.91 43.20 -5.44
N LEU A 186 1.57 42.32 -6.18
CA LEU A 186 2.99 41.99 -6.11
C LEU A 186 3.86 43.16 -5.62
N SER A 187 4.86 42.83 -4.78
CA SER A 187 5.92 43.78 -4.42
C SER A 187 6.52 44.44 -5.68
N GLU A 188 7.12 45.62 -5.56
CA GLU A 188 7.72 46.33 -6.71
C GLU A 188 8.69 45.43 -7.51
N VAL A 189 9.44 44.59 -6.81
CA VAL A 189 10.32 43.57 -7.39
C VAL A 189 9.52 42.49 -8.14
N GLY A 190 8.42 42.02 -7.54
CA GLY A 190 7.52 41.03 -8.17
C GLY A 190 6.86 41.57 -9.44
N ARG A 191 6.44 42.84 -9.48
CA ARG A 191 5.90 43.48 -10.69
C ARG A 191 6.95 43.58 -11.79
N ALA A 192 8.17 43.98 -11.45
CA ALA A 192 9.27 44.08 -12.41
C ALA A 192 9.64 42.70 -12.99
N ALA A 193 9.64 41.65 -12.15
CA ALA A 193 9.88 40.29 -12.59
C ALA A 193 8.76 39.77 -13.51
N LEU A 194 7.50 40.06 -13.19
CA LEU A 194 6.35 39.64 -13.99
C LEU A 194 6.32 40.33 -15.37
N ALA A 195 6.57 41.64 -15.43
CA ALA A 195 6.67 42.36 -16.70
C ALA A 195 7.81 41.83 -17.59
N HIS A 196 8.92 41.38 -16.99
CA HIS A 196 10.00 40.74 -17.75
C HIS A 196 9.57 39.38 -18.33
N LEU A 197 8.86 38.57 -17.55
CA LEU A 197 8.33 37.27 -17.99
C LEU A 197 7.31 37.43 -19.12
N GLU A 198 6.38 38.37 -19.01
CA GLU A 198 5.39 38.66 -20.06
C GLU A 198 6.04 39.12 -21.36
N SER A 199 7.14 39.89 -21.28
CA SER A 199 7.89 40.30 -22.48
C SER A 199 8.56 39.13 -23.21
N ILE A 200 8.79 38.00 -22.53
CA ILE A 200 9.43 36.82 -23.14
C ILE A 200 8.37 35.96 -23.87
N ILE A 201 7.11 36.04 -23.45
CA ILE A 201 6.04 35.21 -24.00
C ILE A 201 5.49 35.86 -25.28
N VAL A 202 6.00 35.43 -26.43
CA VAL A 202 5.41 35.74 -27.74
C VAL A 202 4.32 34.70 -28.01
N PHE A 203 3.06 35.09 -27.89
CA PHE A 203 1.93 34.30 -28.38
C PHE A 203 1.77 34.55 -29.89
N PRO A 204 1.92 33.53 -30.76
CA PRO A 204 1.56 33.68 -32.17
C PRO A 204 0.04 33.88 -32.28
N GLU A 205 -0.36 34.97 -32.94
CA GLU A 205 -1.76 35.33 -33.20
C GLU A 205 -2.36 34.36 -34.25
N GLU A 206 -3.12 33.37 -33.81
CA GLU A 206 -3.97 32.56 -34.68
C GLU A 206 -5.31 33.30 -34.94
N THR A 207 -5.31 34.03 -36.06
CA THR A 207 -6.42 34.39 -36.98
C THR A 207 -7.88 34.16 -36.55
N GLU A 208 -8.67 35.24 -36.54
CA GLU A 208 -10.15 35.19 -36.59
C GLU A 208 -10.68 36.25 -37.58
N ASP A 209 -11.12 35.80 -38.77
CA ASP A 209 -12.09 36.50 -39.63
C ASP A 209 -13.04 35.42 -40.20
N GLU A 210 -14.04 35.06 -39.38
CA GLU A 210 -15.49 34.91 -39.63
C GLU A 210 -15.96 34.86 -41.12
N GLU A 211 -16.74 33.91 -41.68
CA GLU A 211 -18.08 33.30 -41.39
C GLU A 211 -18.63 32.81 -42.80
N PRO A 212 -19.87 32.31 -43.03
CA PRO A 212 -20.40 30.97 -42.79
C PRO A 212 -21.11 30.29 -44.03
N VAL A 213 -21.56 29.03 -43.84
CA VAL A 213 -22.60 28.19 -44.52
C VAL A 213 -23.03 28.37 -46.00
N GLU A 214 -23.06 27.29 -46.79
CA GLU A 214 -24.26 26.63 -47.38
C GLU A 214 -23.98 25.70 -48.59
N GLU A 215 -24.71 24.58 -48.60
CA GLU A 215 -25.24 23.76 -49.72
C GLU A 215 -24.39 23.45 -50.97
N ALA A 216 -24.23 22.15 -51.29
CA ALA A 216 -25.07 21.46 -52.27
C ALA A 216 -24.46 20.10 -52.70
N LEU A 217 -25.37 19.17 -52.96
CA LEU A 217 -25.20 17.79 -53.41
C LEU A 217 -24.69 17.69 -54.86
N GLU A 218 -24.32 16.47 -55.28
CA GLU A 218 -24.17 15.90 -56.65
C GLU A 218 -22.74 15.36 -56.90
N ASP A 219 -22.49 14.17 -57.43
CA ASP A 219 -23.29 12.99 -57.82
C ASP A 219 -22.28 11.83 -58.00
N ALA A 220 -22.77 10.61 -58.17
CA ALA A 220 -22.01 9.38 -58.38
C ALA A 220 -21.33 9.33 -59.76
N ASP A 221 -20.22 8.59 -59.91
CA ASP A 221 -20.13 7.56 -60.97
C ASP A 221 -19.00 6.53 -60.74
N GLU A 222 -19.31 5.32 -61.17
CA GLU A 222 -18.60 4.05 -61.07
C GLU A 222 -17.56 3.86 -62.21
N THR A 223 -16.81 2.74 -62.13
CA THR A 223 -16.16 1.95 -63.21
C THR A 223 -14.63 1.96 -63.25
N LYS A 224 -13.88 0.94 -63.72
CA LYS A 224 -13.91 -0.54 -63.74
C LYS A 224 -12.70 -0.99 -64.60
N ASP A 225 -12.07 -2.10 -64.20
CA ASP A 225 -11.24 -3.07 -64.98
C ASP A 225 -9.82 -2.73 -65.54
N LYS A 226 -8.86 -3.52 -65.02
CA LYS A 226 -7.89 -4.46 -65.67
C LYS A 226 -6.98 -4.03 -66.84
N SER A 227 -5.70 -4.39 -66.73
CA SER A 227 -5.07 -5.62 -67.31
C SER A 227 -3.54 -5.51 -67.29
N GLY A 228 -2.80 -6.46 -66.71
CA GLY A 228 -2.10 -7.58 -67.36
C GLY A 228 -0.60 -7.49 -66.99
N GLY A 229 0.16 -8.48 -66.53
CA GLY A 229 0.14 -9.93 -66.67
C GLY A 229 1.42 -10.36 -67.39
N THR A 230 2.38 -11.01 -66.71
CA THR A 230 3.31 -12.08 -67.20
C THR A 230 4.41 -12.40 -66.17
N GLN A 231 4.34 -13.58 -65.54
CA GLN A 231 5.51 -14.37 -65.10
C GLN A 231 5.88 -15.33 -66.26
N PRO A 232 7.10 -15.91 -66.36
CA PRO A 232 7.48 -17.15 -65.62
C PRO A 232 9.02 -17.23 -65.35
N ASN A 233 9.69 -18.20 -64.72
CA ASN A 233 9.41 -19.57 -64.28
C ASN A 233 10.56 -20.10 -63.36
N THR A 234 10.27 -21.18 -62.63
CA THR A 234 11.09 -22.38 -62.30
C THR A 234 12.34 -22.35 -61.39
N THR A 235 12.18 -22.95 -60.20
CA THR A 235 12.83 -24.21 -59.70
C THR A 235 14.28 -24.53 -60.11
N THR A 236 15.15 -24.83 -59.13
CA THR A 236 15.93 -26.10 -59.03
C THR A 236 16.70 -26.21 -57.70
N LYS A 237 16.48 -27.36 -57.03
CA LYS A 237 17.25 -28.06 -55.97
C LYS A 237 17.58 -27.39 -54.64
#